data_AF-A0A3N5SKA6-F1
#
_entry.id   AF-A0A3N5SKA6-F1
#
_cell.length_a   1.000
_cell.length_b   1.000
_cell.length_c   1.000
_cell.angle_alpha   90.00
_cell.angle_beta   90.00
_cell.angle_gamma   90.00
#
_symmetry.space_group_name_H-M   'P 1'
#
loop_
_entity.id
_entity.type
_entity.pdbx_description
1 polymer ?
#
loop_
_entity_poly.entity_id
_entity_poly.type
_entity_poly.pdbx_seq_one_letter_code
_entity_poly.pdbx_strand_id
1 'polypeptide(L)' 'SAIGEVAKRAGIKADDPSLIAHIIILDGQIVGGWRRTITKNAVMLEPKLLVDLTKSQERALAREVDRYSEFLQLPVEWM' A
#
# COMPACT_ATOMS: atom_id res chain seq x y z
N SER A 1 -0.53 3.77 21.77
CA SER A 1 -0.20 2.50 21.09
C SER A 1 1.13 2.67 20.38
N ALA A 2 2.02 1.68 20.40
CA ALA A 2 3.30 1.72 19.70
C ALA A 2 3.15 2.05 18.20
N ILE A 3 2.02 1.63 17.60
CA ILE A 3 1.66 1.89 16.21
C ILE A 3 1.49 3.40 15.93
N GLY A 4 0.85 4.14 16.85
CA GLY A 4 0.62 5.58 16.67
C GLY A 4 1.89 6.42 16.76
N GLU A 5 2.91 5.93 17.47
CA GLU A 5 4.19 6.63 17.62
C GLU A 5 5.08 6.49 16.38
N VAL A 6 5.06 5.32 15.74
CA VAL A 6 5.75 5.07 14.46
C VAL A 6 5.13 5.89 13.33
N ALA A 7 3.80 5.93 13.23
CA ALA A 7 3.10 6.75 12.23
C ALA A 7 3.44 8.25 12.37
N LYS A 8 3.47 8.75 13.61
CA LYS A 8 3.80 10.15 13.90
C LYS A 8 5.26 10.49 13.55
N ARG A 9 6.22 9.59 13.80
CA ARG A 9 7.64 9.80 13.44
C ARG A 9 7.88 9.86 11.94
N ALA A 10 7.09 9.13 11.15
CA ALA A 10 7.14 9.18 9.70
C ALA A 10 6.38 10.38 9.08
N GLY A 11 5.87 11.30 9.92
CA GLY A 11 5.10 12.46 9.47
C GLY A 11 3.70 12.12 8.97
N ILE A 12 3.22 10.88 9.18
CA ILE A 12 1.89 10.47 8.75
C ILE A 12 0.87 10.84 9.81
N LYS A 13 -0.15 11.57 9.39
CA LYS A 13 -1.25 11.95 10.27
C LYS A 13 -2.21 10.76 10.40
N ALA A 14 -2.71 10.55 11.62
CA ALA A 14 -3.60 9.42 11.93
C ALA A 14 -4.94 9.47 11.17
N ASP A 15 -5.27 10.60 10.55
CA ASP A 15 -6.44 10.82 9.70
C ASP A 15 -6.18 10.60 8.20
N ASP A 16 -4.97 10.16 7.80
CA ASP A 16 -4.68 9.84 6.40
C ASP A 16 -5.55 8.64 5.97
N PRO A 17 -6.49 8.83 5.03
CA PRO A 17 -7.40 7.77 4.61
C PRO A 17 -6.68 6.53 4.05
N SER A 18 -5.46 6.70 3.54
CA SER A 18 -4.64 5.58 3.07
C SER A 18 -4.23 4.64 4.21
N LEU A 19 -3.97 5.15 5.43
CA LEU A 19 -3.65 4.30 6.58
C LEU A 19 -4.88 3.75 7.32
N ILE A 20 -6.07 4.32 7.10
CA ILE A 20 -7.30 3.89 7.77
C ILE A 20 -8.03 2.78 6.98
N ALA A 21 -7.98 2.81 5.63
CA ALA A 21 -8.74 1.88 4.79
C ALA A 21 -7.87 0.96 3.89
N HIS A 22 -6.63 1.36 3.58
CA HIS A 22 -5.83 0.73 2.52
C HIS A 22 -4.37 0.56 2.97
N ILE A 23 -4.12 -0.41 3.85
CA ILE A 23 -2.79 -0.67 4.42
C ILE A 23 -2.00 -1.71 3.62
N ILE A 24 -0.67 -1.60 3.67
CA ILE A 24 0.27 -2.63 3.20
C ILE A 24 0.92 -3.28 4.42
N ILE A 25 0.82 -4.60 4.50
CA ILE A 25 1.41 -5.41 5.57
C ILE A 25 2.41 -6.37 4.95
N LEU A 26 3.65 -6.37 5.47
CA LEU A 26 4.69 -7.34 5.14
C LEU A 26 5.18 -7.99 6.42
N ASP A 27 5.28 -9.32 6.43
CA ASP A 27 5.76 -10.10 7.58
C ASP A 27 5.05 -9.73 8.92
N GLY A 28 3.74 -9.44 8.85
CA GLY A 28 2.92 -9.05 9.99
C GLY A 28 3.11 -7.60 10.47
N GLN A 29 3.90 -6.80 9.76
CA GLN A 29 4.17 -5.41 10.10
C GLN A 29 3.55 -4.45 9.07
N ILE A 30 2.98 -3.35 9.55
CA ILE A 30 2.49 -2.28 8.67
C ILE A 30 3.70 -1.55 8.12
N VAL A 31 3.87 -1.61 6.80
CA VAL A 31 4.99 -0.96 6.09
C VAL A 31 4.54 0.28 5.33
N GLY A 32 3.25 0.58 5.33
CA GLY A 32 2.71 1.76 4.68
C GLY A 32 1.22 1.65 4.39
N GLY A 33 0.73 2.64 3.66
CA GLY A 33 -0.59 2.62 3.04
C GLY A 33 -0.48 2.54 1.53
N TRP A 34 -1.62 2.59 0.88
CA TRP A 34 -1.73 2.82 -0.56
C TRP A 34 -2.97 3.64 -0.87
N ARG A 35 -2.93 4.31 -2.01
CA ARG A 35 -4.09 4.97 -2.59
C ARG A 35 -4.46 4.28 -3.89
N ARG A 36 -5.75 4.27 -4.21
CA ARG A 36 -6.22 3.85 -5.54
C ARG A 36 -7.02 4.93 -6.22
N THR A 37 -6.83 5.05 -7.53
CA THR A 37 -7.67 5.86 -8.42
C THR A 37 -8.24 4.93 -9.49
N ILE A 38 -9.56 4.81 -9.53
CA ILE A 38 -10.25 3.98 -10.53
C ILE A 38 -10.44 4.83 -11.79
N THR A 39 -9.93 4.33 -12.91
CA THR A 39 -10.14 4.92 -14.24
C THR A 39 -11.14 4.06 -15.03
N LYS A 40 -11.41 4.44 -16.28
CA LYS A 40 -12.33 3.68 -17.14
C LYS A 40 -11.87 2.24 -17.38
N ASN A 41 -10.55 2.01 -17.50
CA ASN A 41 -9.99 0.74 -17.97
C ASN A 41 -8.97 0.12 -17.01
N ALA A 42 -8.59 0.81 -15.93
CA ALA A 42 -7.55 0.37 -15.01
C ALA A 42 -7.73 0.98 -13.62
N VAL A 43 -7.06 0.39 -12.63
CA VAL A 43 -6.89 0.98 -11.31
C VAL A 43 -5.44 1.42 -11.17
N MET A 44 -5.23 2.71 -10.92
CA MET A 44 -3.91 3.22 -10.54
C MET A 44 -3.73 3.05 -9.03
N LEU A 45 -2.70 2.31 -8.63
CA LEU A 45 -2.32 2.06 -7.24
C LEU A 45 -1.02 2.80 -6.93
N GLU A 46 -1.04 3.61 -5.88
CA GLU A 46 0.10 4.40 -5.43
C GLU A 46 0.48 3.98 -4.01
N PRO A 47 1.58 3.22 -3.82
CA PRO A 47 2.09 2.89 -2.49
C PRO A 47 2.59 4.14 -1.76
N LYS A 48 2.27 4.24 -0.48
CA LYS A 48 2.82 5.24 0.45
C LYS A 48 3.54 4.50 1.56
N LEU A 49 4.80 4.18 1.30
CA LEU A 49 5.63 3.36 2.16
C LEU A 49 6.24 4.20 3.30
N LEU A 50 6.24 3.62 4.50
CA LEU A 50 6.87 4.16 5.71
C LEU A 50 8.36 3.83 5.79
N VAL A 51 8.78 2.81 5.04
CA VAL A 51 10.13 2.23 5.04
C VAL A 51 10.50 1.84 3.63
N ASP A 52 11.80 1.86 3.32
CA ASP A 52 12.30 1.32 2.06
C ASP A 52 12.14 -0.20 2.04
N LEU A 53 11.67 -0.72 0.91
CA LEU A 53 11.50 -2.16 0.71
C LEU A 53 12.78 -2.77 0.14
N THR A 54 13.11 -3.96 0.63
CA THR A 54 14.11 -4.82 -0.02
C THR A 54 13.58 -5.33 -1.37
N LYS A 55 14.48 -5.79 -2.24
CA LYS A 55 14.08 -6.37 -3.54
C LYS A 55 13.15 -7.57 -3.42
N SER A 56 13.27 -8.37 -2.36
CA SER A 56 12.32 -9.47 -2.12
C SER A 56 10.93 -8.96 -1.73
N GLN A 57 10.86 -7.90 -0.92
CA GLN A 57 9.62 -7.27 -0.49
C GLN A 57 8.93 -6.53 -1.64
N GLU A 58 9.68 -5.82 -2.50
CA GLU A 58 9.14 -5.23 -3.74
C GLU A 58 8.48 -6.31 -4.61
N ARG A 59 9.14 -7.46 -4.79
CA ARG A 59 8.57 -8.59 -5.54
C ARG A 59 7.35 -9.20 -4.86
N ALA A 60 7.30 -9.21 -3.53
CA ALA A 60 6.14 -9.69 -2.80
C ALA A 60 4.94 -8.76 -2.99
N LEU A 61 5.17 -7.44 -2.92
CA LEU A 61 4.16 -6.43 -3.19
C LEU A 61 3.65 -6.52 -4.64
N ALA A 62 4.55 -6.70 -5.62
CA ALA A 62 4.18 -6.89 -7.02
C ALA A 62 3.20 -8.05 -7.23
N ARG A 63 3.49 -9.22 -6.63
CA ARG A 63 2.59 -10.38 -6.68
C ARG A 63 1.24 -10.13 -6.02
N GLU A 64 1.19 -9.27 -5.00
CA GLU A 64 -0.08 -8.89 -4.39
C GLU A 64 -0.91 -7.99 -5.31
N VAL A 65 -0.24 -7.06 -6.00
CA VAL A 65 -0.88 -6.20 -6.99
C VAL A 65 -1.45 -7.04 -8.14
N ASP A 66 -0.72 -8.06 -8.60
CA ASP A 66 -1.22 -8.99 -9.61
C ASP A 66 -2.48 -9.72 -9.14
N ARG A 67 -2.49 -10.25 -7.91
CA ARG A 67 -3.67 -10.90 -7.32
C ARG A 67 -4.85 -9.93 -7.16
N TYR A 68 -4.58 -8.69 -6.82
CA TYR A 68 -5.60 -7.66 -6.72
C TYR A 68 -6.18 -7.28 -8.08
N SER A 69 -5.35 -7.24 -9.13
CA SER A 69 -5.77 -7.06 -10.53
C SER A 69 -6.71 -8.19 -10.99
N GLU A 70 -6.35 -9.44 -10.70
CA GLU A 70 -7.19 -10.61 -10.99
C GLU A 70 -8.54 -10.53 -10.27
N PHE A 71 -8.53 -10.18 -8.98
CA PHE A 71 -9.75 -10.00 -8.18
C PHE A 71 -10.68 -8.94 -8.77
N LEU A 72 -10.12 -7.81 -9.20
CA LEU A 72 -10.90 -6.73 -9.80
C LEU A 72 -11.34 -7.00 -11.24
N GLN A 73 -10.75 -8.00 -11.90
CA GLN A 73 -10.89 -8.24 -13.34
C GLN A 73 -10.56 -6.99 -14.18
N LEU A 74 -9.66 -6.15 -13.66
CA LEU A 74 -9.21 -4.90 -14.26
C LEU A 74 -7.71 -4.77 -14.07
N PRO A 75 -6.97 -4.33 -15.10
CA PRO A 75 -5.55 -4.01 -14.96
C PRO A 75 -5.29 -3.08 -13.78
N VAL A 76 -4.29 -3.41 -12.98
CA VAL A 76 -3.76 -2.52 -11.94
C VAL A 76 -2.40 -2.02 -12.38
N GLU A 77 -2.29 -0.71 -12.52
CA GLU A 77 -1.04 -0.02 -12.80
C GLU A 77 -0.52 0.57 -11.49
N TRP A 78 0.76 0.36 -11.19
CA TRP A 78 1.36 0.88 -9.95
C TRP A 78 2.77 1.39 -10.21
N MET A 79 3.13 2.46 -9.47
CA MET A 79 4.40 3.17 -9.57
C MET A 79 4.97 3.43 -8.17
#